data_AF-A0A4D7C7W1-F1
#
_entry.id   AF-A0A4D7C7W1-F1
#
_cell.length_a   1.000
_cell.length_b   1.000
_cell.length_c   1.000
_cell.angle_alpha   90.00
_cell.angle_beta   90.00
_cell.angle_gamma   90.00
#
_symmetry.space_group_name_H-M   'P 1'
#
loop_
_entity.id
_entity.type
_entity.pdbx_description
1 polymer ?
#
loop_
_entity_poly.entity_id
_entity_poly.type
_entity_poly.pdbx_seq_one_letter_code
_entity_poly.pdbx_strand_id
1 'polypeptide(L)'
;MGQISLRANTLSIYRSDGGDTNRGSLSVQWRQTRFGDWGQVLTTTALGRADIYHNTSSDRLSVRPEDAGESGWHGRVLPTLATTLSLPLAGPALGGVQTFEPIAQIVVAPNTNNSPFPNEDSRAFDLDSASLFEIDRAPGLDRIEGGGRVTYGLRWSLDQKNWQIRTEAGQSYRLYGDSPFIAGTGLAEGRSDIVGRTSLRYRDWVDLIHRYRLDRDSLAVRRNEIDLRVGTARTFGTIGYSKLNRDVLNNELEDRAELRLSTRVQVAKYWSMFASSIIDVTRSDAPTIPRQDGFAPIARAAAYPTKTNASPSRSA
;
A
#
# COMPACT_ATOMS: atom_id res chain seq x y z
N MET A 1 -28.29 -1.76 9.36
CA MET A 1 -27.53 -1.95 10.62
C MET A 1 -26.05 -1.70 10.34
N GLY A 2 -25.31 -1.10 11.26
CA GLY A 2 -23.87 -0.84 11.08
C GLY A 2 -23.02 -2.09 11.33
N GLN A 3 -21.80 -2.10 10.81
CA GLN A 3 -20.80 -3.14 11.07
C GLN A 3 -19.84 -2.66 12.15
N ILE A 4 -19.46 -3.55 13.06
CA ILE A 4 -18.42 -3.31 14.06
C ILE A 4 -17.25 -4.25 13.75
N SER A 5 -16.03 -3.74 13.85
CA SER A 5 -14.80 -4.50 13.70
C SER A 5 -13.88 -4.19 14.86
N LEU A 6 -13.27 -5.21 15.43
CA LEU A 6 -12.29 -5.10 16.51
C LEU A 6 -10.97 -5.71 16.02
N ARG A 7 -9.86 -5.02 16.26
CA ARG A 7 -8.52 -5.54 15.98
C ARG A 7 -7.61 -5.29 17.17
N ALA A 8 -6.84 -6.30 17.54
CA ALA A 8 -5.78 -6.21 18.55
C ALA A 8 -4.47 -6.70 17.93
N ASN A 9 -3.36 -6.04 18.28
CA ASN A 9 -2.01 -6.43 17.88
C ASN A 9 -1.06 -6.28 19.05
N THR A 10 -0.09 -7.18 19.16
CA THR A 10 1.04 -7.04 20.06
C THR A 10 2.33 -7.30 19.28
N LEU A 11 3.41 -6.64 19.69
CA LEU A 11 4.74 -6.77 19.12
C LEU A 11 5.77 -6.70 20.25
N SER A 12 6.78 -7.54 20.17
CA SER A 12 7.96 -7.51 21.05
C SER A 12 9.20 -7.72 20.19
N ILE A 13 10.09 -6.74 20.18
CA ILE A 13 11.37 -6.77 19.49
C ILE A 13 12.47 -6.64 20.53
N TYR A 14 13.40 -7.60 20.51
CA TYR A 14 14.60 -7.60 21.33
C TYR A 14 15.83 -7.58 20.43
N ARG A 15 16.82 -6.74 20.77
CA ARG A 15 18.03 -6.57 19.96
C ARG A 15 19.27 -6.82 20.80
N SER A 16 20.28 -7.46 20.18
CA SER A 16 21.60 -7.60 20.79
C SER A 16 22.33 -6.25 20.85
N ASP A 17 22.11 -5.41 19.84
CA ASP A 17 22.60 -4.04 19.72
C ASP A 17 21.43 -3.15 19.25
N GLY A 18 21.00 -2.20 20.09
CA GLY A 18 19.86 -1.32 19.82
C GLY A 18 18.88 -1.24 20.99
N GLY A 19 17.80 -0.47 20.81
CA GLY A 19 16.68 -0.42 21.77
C GLY A 19 15.67 -1.55 21.57
N ASP A 20 15.09 -2.04 22.65
CA ASP A 20 13.97 -2.99 22.61
C ASP A 20 12.64 -2.24 22.53
N THR A 21 11.67 -2.83 21.83
CA THR A 21 10.36 -2.22 21.60
C THR A 21 9.27 -3.24 21.91
N ASN A 22 8.38 -2.90 22.84
CA ASN A 22 7.14 -3.65 23.07
C ASN A 22 5.95 -2.76 22.75
N ARG A 23 4.97 -3.28 22.01
CA ARG A 23 3.76 -2.57 21.60
C ARG A 23 2.53 -3.42 21.87
N GLY A 24 1.49 -2.79 22.40
CA GLY A 24 0.12 -3.30 22.40
C GLY A 24 -0.80 -2.30 21.73
N SER A 25 -1.61 -2.74 20.78
CA SER A 25 -2.53 -1.91 20.00
C SER A 25 -3.93 -2.51 20.01
N LEU A 26 -4.93 -1.67 20.23
CA LEU A 26 -6.34 -2.02 20.16
C LEU A 26 -7.07 -1.01 19.29
N SER A 27 -7.94 -1.48 18.40
CA SER A 27 -8.80 -0.63 17.59
C SER A 27 -10.22 -1.19 17.51
N VAL A 28 -11.19 -0.28 17.58
CA VAL A 28 -12.61 -0.55 17.43
C VAL A 28 -13.15 0.37 16.36
N GLN A 29 -13.71 -0.20 15.30
CA GLN A 29 -14.28 0.54 14.18
C GLN A 29 -15.77 0.22 14.06
N TRP A 30 -16.59 1.26 13.98
CA TRP A 30 -17.97 1.18 13.57
C TRP A 30 -18.15 1.82 12.20
N ARG A 31 -18.89 1.17 11.30
CA ARG A 31 -19.18 1.67 9.96
C ARG A 31 -20.64 1.50 9.62
N GLN A 32 -21.27 2.56 9.13
CA GLN A 32 -22.65 2.53 8.64
C GLN A 32 -22.75 3.21 7.28
N THR A 33 -23.44 2.57 6.35
CA THR A 33 -23.83 3.16 5.06
C THR A 33 -25.32 3.44 5.03
N ARG A 34 -25.71 4.60 4.51
CA ARG A 34 -27.08 5.03 4.25
C ARG A 34 -27.21 5.46 2.80
N PHE A 35 -28.38 5.23 2.23
CA PHE A 35 -28.75 5.67 0.90
C PHE A 35 -29.73 6.83 1.04
N GLY A 36 -29.51 7.92 0.31
CA GLY A 36 -30.42 9.06 0.27
C GLY A 36 -31.35 9.01 -0.93
N ASP A 37 -32.35 9.89 -0.93
CA ASP A 37 -33.46 9.87 -1.89
C ASP A 37 -33.03 10.22 -3.34
N TRP A 38 -31.85 10.81 -3.52
CA TRP A 38 -31.31 11.20 -4.83
C TRP A 38 -30.25 10.21 -5.35
N GLY A 39 -30.13 9.03 -4.73
CA GLY A 39 -29.15 8.00 -5.09
C GLY A 39 -27.76 8.22 -4.47
N GLN A 40 -27.60 9.23 -3.60
CA GLN A 40 -26.37 9.45 -2.86
C GLN A 40 -26.13 8.36 -1.82
N VAL A 41 -24.87 7.96 -1.67
CA VAL A 41 -24.43 6.97 -0.68
C VAL A 41 -23.57 7.68 0.36
N LEU A 42 -24.04 7.66 1.61
CA LEU A 42 -23.37 8.26 2.75
C LEU A 42 -22.81 7.15 3.66
N THR A 43 -21.50 7.07 3.79
CA THR A 43 -20.82 6.13 4.68
C THR A 43 -20.14 6.88 5.82
N THR A 44 -20.61 6.64 7.04
CA THR A 44 -19.99 7.16 8.27
C THR A 44 -19.19 6.05 8.92
N THR A 45 -17.94 6.36 9.30
CA THR A 45 -17.03 5.47 10.03
C THR A 45 -16.54 6.17 11.28
N ALA A 46 -16.68 5.55 12.44
CA ALA A 46 -16.04 5.98 13.68
C ALA A 46 -14.99 4.94 14.07
N LEU A 47 -13.78 5.39 14.39
CA LEU A 47 -12.64 4.56 14.78
C LEU A 47 -12.12 5.06 16.12
N GLY A 48 -12.04 4.18 17.11
CA GLY A 48 -11.28 4.41 18.34
C GLY A 48 -10.06 3.52 18.32
N ARG A 49 -8.87 4.12 18.43
CA ARG A 49 -7.59 3.41 18.52
C ARG A 49 -6.87 3.76 19.81
N ALA A 50 -6.25 2.77 20.45
CA ALA A 50 -5.39 2.96 21.61
C ALA A 50 -4.12 2.12 21.44
N ASP A 51 -2.96 2.73 21.68
CA ASP A 51 -1.67 2.05 21.65
C ASP A 51 -0.91 2.30 22.95
N ILE A 52 -0.16 1.30 23.40
CA ILE A 52 0.79 1.38 24.51
C ILE A 52 2.13 0.82 24.07
N TYR A 53 3.20 1.51 24.39
CA TYR A 53 4.58 1.16 24.07
C TYR A 53 5.44 1.15 25.32
N HIS A 54 6.39 0.24 25.34
CA HIS A 54 7.52 0.26 26.27
C HIS A 54 8.80 0.10 25.46
N ASN A 55 9.61 1.16 25.45
CA ASN A 55 10.87 1.18 24.72
C ASN A 55 12.04 1.31 25.70
N THR A 56 13.11 0.58 25.44
CA THR A 56 14.39 0.81 26.11
C THR A 56 15.29 1.55 25.13
N SER A 57 15.76 2.74 25.48
CA SER A 57 16.62 3.52 24.58
C SER A 57 18.01 2.91 24.47
N SER A 58 18.53 2.93 23.25
CA SER A 58 19.95 3.18 23.02
C SER A 58 20.05 4.28 21.96
N ASP A 59 20.17 5.53 22.41
CA ASP A 59 20.31 6.72 21.55
C ASP A 59 21.54 6.68 20.61
N ARG A 60 22.35 5.61 20.69
CA ARG A 60 23.66 5.48 20.06
C ARG A 60 23.68 4.58 18.82
N LEU A 61 22.58 3.89 18.49
CA LEU A 61 22.54 2.87 17.43
C LEU A 61 21.38 3.00 16.43
N SER A 62 20.45 3.91 16.65
CA SER A 62 19.46 4.26 15.63
C SER A 62 20.16 5.02 14.51
N VAL A 63 20.11 4.48 13.29
CA VAL A 63 20.64 5.14 12.08
C VAL A 63 19.98 6.52 11.87
N ARG A 64 18.82 6.75 12.49
CA ARG A 64 18.06 8.01 12.48
C ARG A 64 17.51 8.34 13.87
N PRO A 65 17.92 9.45 14.49
CA PRO A 65 17.41 9.87 15.79
C PRO A 65 15.88 10.04 15.84
N GLU A 66 15.25 10.47 14.75
CA GLU A 66 13.79 10.71 14.67
C GLU A 66 12.90 9.45 14.66
N ASP A 67 13.49 8.27 14.44
CA ASP A 67 12.79 6.98 14.43
C ASP A 67 13.03 6.18 15.72
N ALA A 68 13.88 6.67 16.62
CA ALA A 68 14.26 5.97 17.85
C ALA A 68 13.15 5.95 18.91
N GLY A 69 12.26 6.95 18.89
CA GLY A 69 11.27 7.17 19.95
C GLY A 69 11.93 7.56 21.28
N GLU A 70 11.11 7.70 22.31
CA GLU A 70 11.57 8.01 23.66
C GLU A 70 11.59 6.75 24.53
N SER A 71 12.56 6.68 25.46
CA SER A 71 12.64 5.58 26.43
C SER A 71 11.46 5.62 27.41
N GLY A 72 11.06 4.44 27.89
CA GLY A 72 10.02 4.27 28.90
C GLY A 72 8.66 3.92 28.32
N TRP A 73 7.62 4.18 29.11
CA TRP A 73 6.23 3.87 28.77
C TRP A 73 5.56 5.04 28.09
N HIS A 74 4.97 4.79 26.92
CA HIS A 74 4.25 5.79 26.14
C HIS A 74 2.90 5.25 25.71
N GLY A 75 1.86 6.08 25.76
CA GLY A 75 0.50 5.69 25.39
C GLY A 75 -0.17 6.75 24.56
N ARG A 76 -1.02 6.34 23.63
CA ARG A 76 -1.83 7.26 22.82
C ARG A 76 -3.22 6.71 22.56
N VAL A 77 -4.19 7.62 22.45
CA VAL A 77 -5.56 7.31 22.07
C VAL A 77 -5.95 8.24 20.94
N LEU A 78 -6.47 7.67 19.85
CA LEU A 78 -6.90 8.41 18.67
C LEU A 78 -8.36 8.06 18.33
N PRO A 79 -9.32 8.90 18.76
CA PRO A 79 -10.66 8.87 18.19
C PRO A 79 -10.66 9.56 16.82
N THR A 80 -11.25 8.91 15.82
CA THR A 80 -11.36 9.42 14.46
C THR A 80 -12.79 9.25 13.96
N LEU A 81 -13.33 10.28 13.33
CA LEU A 81 -14.62 10.24 12.65
C LEU A 81 -14.41 10.57 11.18
N ALA A 82 -14.95 9.74 10.29
CA ALA A 82 -14.93 9.94 8.86
C ALA A 82 -16.33 9.83 8.28
N THR A 83 -16.69 10.76 7.38
CA THR A 83 -17.92 10.69 6.60
C THR A 83 -17.59 10.81 5.12
N THR A 84 -18.01 9.82 4.34
CA THR A 84 -17.82 9.74 2.90
C THR A 84 -19.17 9.88 2.20
N LEU A 85 -19.27 10.82 1.27
CA LEU A 85 -20.40 11.00 0.37
C LEU A 85 -19.97 10.60 -1.05
N SER A 86 -20.72 9.72 -1.67
CA SER A 86 -20.56 9.35 -3.08
C SER A 86 -21.87 9.48 -3.84
N LEU A 87 -21.80 9.88 -5.10
CA LEU A 87 -22.98 10.08 -5.95
C LEU A 87 -22.84 9.27 -7.24
N PRO A 88 -23.18 7.97 -7.25
CA PRO A 88 -23.07 7.12 -8.43
C PRO A 88 -24.17 7.44 -9.45
N LEU A 89 -23.79 8.08 -10.57
CA LEU A 89 -24.67 8.42 -11.68
C LEU A 89 -24.50 7.39 -12.80
N ALA A 90 -25.43 6.45 -12.91
CA ALA A 90 -25.40 5.40 -13.93
C ALA A 90 -26.26 5.76 -15.15
N GLY A 91 -25.79 5.42 -16.34
CA GLY A 91 -26.52 5.65 -17.59
C GLY A 91 -25.92 4.91 -18.79
N PRO A 92 -26.65 4.82 -19.91
CA PRO A 92 -26.12 4.21 -21.13
C PRO A 92 -25.01 5.10 -21.74
N ALA A 93 -23.92 4.49 -22.20
CA ALA A 93 -22.87 5.16 -22.97
C ALA A 93 -22.09 4.17 -23.83
N LEU A 94 -21.68 4.58 -25.03
CA LEU A 94 -20.81 3.80 -25.92
C LEU A 94 -21.30 2.35 -26.17
N GLY A 95 -22.61 2.12 -26.17
CA GLY A 95 -23.21 0.79 -26.34
C GLY A 95 -23.06 -0.14 -25.11
N GLY A 96 -22.77 0.43 -23.94
CA GLY A 96 -22.73 -0.23 -22.63
C GLY A 96 -23.39 0.63 -21.54
N VAL A 97 -23.08 0.33 -20.28
CA VAL A 97 -23.51 1.09 -19.11
C VAL A 97 -22.29 1.75 -18.51
N GLN A 98 -22.35 3.07 -18.31
CA GLN A 98 -21.35 3.80 -17.55
C GLN A 98 -21.88 4.20 -16.17
N THR A 99 -20.97 4.36 -15.23
CA THR A 99 -21.24 4.98 -13.93
C THR A 99 -20.21 6.06 -13.69
N PHE A 100 -20.66 7.27 -13.43
CA PHE A 100 -19.82 8.41 -13.03
C PHE A 100 -20.11 8.73 -11.56
N GLU A 101 -19.11 8.63 -10.70
CA GLU A 101 -19.27 8.72 -9.24
C GLU A 101 -18.29 9.76 -8.67
N PRO A 102 -18.73 11.02 -8.49
CA PRO A 102 -18.04 11.95 -7.62
C PRO A 102 -18.06 11.42 -6.18
N ILE A 103 -16.93 11.56 -5.49
CA ILE A 103 -16.77 11.11 -4.11
C ILE A 103 -15.99 12.14 -3.30
N ALA A 104 -16.44 12.37 -2.08
CA ALA A 104 -15.78 13.23 -1.11
C ALA A 104 -15.83 12.61 0.28
N GLN A 105 -14.78 12.79 1.07
CA GLN A 105 -14.67 12.31 2.44
C GLN A 105 -14.11 13.43 3.31
N ILE A 106 -14.71 13.60 4.48
CA ILE A 106 -14.17 14.45 5.54
C ILE A 106 -13.75 13.53 6.68
N VAL A 107 -12.55 13.74 7.21
CA VAL A 107 -12.01 13.05 8.37
C VAL A 107 -11.64 14.08 9.42
N VAL A 108 -11.97 13.79 10.67
CA VAL A 108 -11.61 14.62 11.82
C VAL A 108 -11.09 13.73 12.96
N ALA A 109 -9.97 14.14 13.52
CA ALA A 109 -9.33 13.54 14.67
C ALA A 109 -8.55 14.61 15.45
N PRO A 110 -8.28 14.40 16.74
CA PRO A 110 -7.33 15.23 17.48
C PRO A 110 -5.95 15.27 16.81
N ASN A 111 -5.17 16.32 17.10
CA ASN A 111 -3.76 16.34 16.72
C ASN A 111 -3.00 15.23 17.46
N THR A 112 -2.02 14.64 16.79
CA THR A 112 -1.24 13.52 17.31
C THR A 112 0.23 13.91 17.37
N ASN A 113 0.89 13.60 18.48
CA ASN A 113 2.34 13.64 18.56
C ASN A 113 2.90 12.23 18.34
N ASN A 114 3.69 12.05 17.28
CA ASN A 114 4.33 10.78 16.96
C ASN A 114 5.77 10.68 17.51
N SER A 115 6.34 11.75 18.07
CA SER A 115 7.74 11.81 18.53
C SER A 115 8.11 10.74 19.58
N PRO A 116 7.27 10.45 20.59
CA PRO A 116 7.65 9.48 21.62
C PRO A 116 7.66 8.02 21.14
N PHE A 117 7.10 7.75 19.95
CA PHE A 117 6.91 6.41 19.43
C PHE A 117 7.98 6.05 18.39
N PRO A 118 8.67 4.91 18.54
CA PRO A 118 9.64 4.46 17.55
C PRO A 118 8.91 4.09 16.26
N ASN A 119 9.62 4.19 15.15
CA ASN A 119 9.10 3.86 13.83
C ASN A 119 9.84 2.66 13.24
N GLU A 120 9.28 1.48 13.44
CA GLU A 120 9.83 0.20 13.02
C GLU A 120 9.20 -0.26 11.70
N ASP A 121 7.89 -0.02 11.52
CA ASP A 121 7.10 -0.58 10.41
C ASP A 121 6.38 0.45 9.51
N SER A 122 6.49 1.76 9.78
CA SER A 122 5.73 2.81 9.06
C SER A 122 6.55 3.66 8.06
N ARG A 123 7.68 3.14 7.56
CA ARG A 123 8.64 3.94 6.75
C ARG A 123 8.35 4.02 5.25
N ALA A 124 7.62 3.05 4.68
CA ALA A 124 7.49 2.89 3.23
C ALA A 124 6.09 3.27 2.71
N PHE A 125 5.59 4.45 3.08
CA PHE A 125 4.32 4.93 2.51
C PHE A 125 4.54 5.58 1.15
N ASP A 126 3.67 5.26 0.20
CA ASP A 126 3.61 5.92 -1.09
C ASP A 126 2.15 6.11 -1.48
N LEU A 127 1.70 7.37 -1.55
CA LEU A 127 0.30 7.68 -1.84
C LEU A 127 -0.13 7.09 -3.18
N ASP A 128 -1.27 6.40 -3.17
CA ASP A 128 -1.94 5.90 -4.36
C ASP A 128 -3.47 6.03 -4.24
N SER A 129 -4.19 5.66 -5.29
CA SER A 129 -5.65 5.77 -5.32
C SER A 129 -6.36 4.86 -4.30
N ALA A 130 -5.73 3.74 -3.91
CA ALA A 130 -6.30 2.79 -2.95
C ALA A 130 -6.22 3.30 -1.51
N SER A 131 -5.10 3.93 -1.16
CA SER A 131 -4.85 4.51 0.18
C SER A 131 -5.48 5.88 0.38
N LEU A 132 -5.79 6.62 -0.70
CA LEU A 132 -6.24 8.01 -0.63
C LEU A 132 -7.46 8.23 0.32
N PHE A 133 -8.44 7.34 0.28
CA PHE A 133 -9.68 7.41 1.07
C PHE A 133 -9.68 6.52 2.33
N GLU A 134 -8.57 5.84 2.63
CA GLU A 134 -8.45 5.06 3.86
C GLU A 134 -8.47 6.00 5.06
N ILE A 135 -9.14 5.60 6.15
CA ILE A 135 -9.22 6.41 7.37
C ILE A 135 -7.86 6.53 8.06
N ASP A 136 -7.11 5.43 8.08
CA ASP A 136 -5.73 5.33 8.53
C ASP A 136 -4.88 5.02 7.28
N ARG A 137 -4.00 5.94 6.91
CA ARG A 137 -3.17 5.87 5.69
C ARG A 137 -1.74 5.46 5.98
N ALA A 138 -1.34 5.43 7.25
CA ALA A 138 0.01 5.04 7.59
C ALA A 138 0.18 3.53 7.33
N PRO A 139 1.28 3.10 6.71
CA PRO A 139 1.61 1.69 6.66
C PRO A 139 1.99 1.25 8.08
N GLY A 140 1.56 0.06 8.49
CA GLY A 140 1.87 -0.45 9.82
C GLY A 140 1.08 0.24 10.93
N LEU A 141 1.67 0.32 12.12
CA LEU A 141 1.00 0.82 13.32
C LEU A 141 1.79 1.91 14.05
N ASP A 142 3.03 2.20 13.67
CA ASP A 142 3.88 3.11 14.44
C ASP A 142 3.55 4.59 14.21
N ARG A 143 3.32 4.99 12.95
CA ARG A 143 2.88 6.35 12.63
C ARG A 143 1.35 6.40 12.53
N ILE A 144 0.75 7.45 13.09
CA ILE A 144 -0.68 7.75 12.94
C ILE A 144 -0.88 9.15 12.40
N GLU A 145 -1.90 9.30 11.55
CA GLU A 145 -2.34 10.60 11.05
C GLU A 145 -3.51 11.10 11.90
N GLY A 146 -3.24 12.10 12.75
CA GLY A 146 -4.27 12.89 13.41
C GLY A 146 -4.77 14.04 12.54
N GLY A 147 -5.47 14.99 13.18
CA GLY A 147 -5.90 16.21 12.52
C GLY A 147 -7.16 16.05 11.66
N GLY A 148 -7.39 17.04 10.80
CA GLY A 148 -8.56 17.09 9.93
C GLY A 148 -8.18 17.16 8.47
N ARG A 149 -8.95 16.49 7.61
CA ARG A 149 -8.73 16.52 6.15
C ARG A 149 -10.01 16.35 5.37
N VAL A 150 -9.97 16.85 4.14
CA VAL A 150 -10.95 16.56 3.10
C VAL A 150 -10.25 15.79 1.99
N THR A 151 -10.89 14.76 1.48
CA THR A 151 -10.41 13.97 0.35
C THR A 151 -11.49 13.95 -0.69
N TYR A 152 -11.16 14.24 -1.93
CA TYR A 152 -12.12 14.28 -3.03
C TYR A 152 -11.57 13.59 -4.25
N GLY A 153 -12.46 13.09 -5.09
CA GLY A 153 -12.08 12.40 -6.29
C GLY A 153 -13.27 12.05 -7.15
N LEU A 154 -12.96 11.33 -8.22
CA LEU A 154 -13.89 10.85 -9.20
C LEU A 154 -13.60 9.39 -9.49
N ARG A 155 -14.66 8.59 -9.60
CA ARG A 155 -14.62 7.27 -10.20
C ARG A 155 -15.48 7.27 -11.46
N TRP A 156 -14.99 6.61 -12.49
CA TRP A 156 -15.74 6.36 -13.71
C TRP A 156 -15.61 4.90 -14.09
N SER A 157 -16.71 4.26 -14.45
CA SER A 157 -16.70 2.91 -14.99
C SER A 157 -17.50 2.83 -16.27
N LEU A 158 -17.11 1.94 -17.16
CA LEU A 158 -17.83 1.56 -18.36
C LEU A 158 -17.82 0.04 -18.47
N ASP A 159 -19.01 -0.54 -18.45
CA ASP A 159 -19.25 -1.96 -18.70
C ASP A 159 -19.93 -2.12 -20.07
N GLN A 160 -19.21 -2.69 -21.02
CA GLN A 160 -19.67 -3.00 -22.37
C GLN A 160 -19.52 -4.50 -22.63
N LYS A 161 -20.10 -5.03 -23.72
CA LYS A 161 -20.10 -6.46 -24.05
C LYS A 161 -18.73 -7.16 -23.94
N ASN A 162 -17.65 -6.50 -24.37
CA ASN A 162 -16.30 -7.07 -24.34
C ASN A 162 -15.31 -6.24 -23.51
N TRP A 163 -15.71 -5.06 -23.06
CA TRP A 163 -14.82 -4.09 -22.43
C TRP A 163 -15.32 -3.76 -21.04
N GLN A 164 -14.39 -3.70 -20.09
CA GLN A 164 -14.64 -3.14 -18.78
C GLN A 164 -13.53 -2.14 -18.50
N ILE A 165 -13.89 -0.89 -18.33
CA ILE A 165 -12.95 0.18 -17.99
C ILE A 165 -13.35 0.76 -16.66
N ARG A 166 -12.40 0.92 -15.74
CA ARG A 166 -12.60 1.56 -14.45
C ARG A 166 -11.46 2.54 -14.23
N THR A 167 -11.79 3.80 -14.02
CA THR A 167 -10.85 4.89 -13.77
C THR A 167 -11.19 5.53 -12.44
N GLU A 168 -10.18 5.85 -11.66
CA GLU A 168 -10.31 6.65 -10.45
C GLU A 168 -9.18 7.66 -10.37
N ALA A 169 -9.50 8.86 -9.88
CA ALA A 169 -8.51 9.89 -9.60
C ALA A 169 -8.96 10.72 -8.42
N GLY A 170 -8.02 11.23 -7.63
CA GLY A 170 -8.35 12.07 -6.49
C GLY A 170 -7.16 12.72 -5.82
N GLN A 171 -7.49 13.54 -4.83
CA GLN A 171 -6.54 14.33 -4.05
C GLN A 171 -7.10 14.54 -2.63
N SER A 172 -6.21 14.83 -1.70
CA SER A 172 -6.51 15.12 -0.30
C SER A 172 -5.99 16.50 0.07
N TYR A 173 -6.66 17.16 1.00
CA TYR A 173 -6.31 18.45 1.55
C TYR A 173 -6.43 18.39 3.07
N ARG A 174 -5.31 18.61 3.77
CA ARG A 174 -5.23 18.70 5.21
C ARG A 174 -5.73 20.09 5.65
N LEU A 175 -6.71 20.09 6.55
CA LEU A 175 -7.30 21.28 7.13
C LEU A 175 -6.50 21.75 8.35
N TYR A 176 -6.05 20.83 9.19
CA TYR A 176 -5.26 21.09 10.39
C TYR A 176 -4.51 19.83 10.83
N GLY A 177 -3.55 20.00 11.75
CA GLY A 177 -2.68 18.95 12.25
C GLY A 177 -1.40 18.82 11.43
N ASP A 178 -0.43 18.11 12.01
CA ASP A 178 0.89 17.92 11.40
C ASP A 178 0.93 16.66 10.55
N SER A 179 1.75 16.67 9.49
CA SER A 179 1.96 15.48 8.68
C SER A 179 2.89 14.51 9.39
N PRO A 180 2.50 13.23 9.58
CA PRO A 180 3.43 12.20 10.03
C PRO A 180 4.29 11.63 8.90
N PHE A 181 4.11 12.11 7.65
CA PHE A 181 4.74 11.54 6.46
C PHE A 181 5.96 12.33 6.02
N ILE A 182 6.99 11.60 5.60
CA ILE A 182 8.24 12.17 5.06
C ILE A 182 7.98 12.83 3.70
N ALA A 183 8.80 13.81 3.33
CA ALA A 183 8.82 14.41 1.99
C ALA A 183 8.95 13.32 0.89
N GLY A 184 8.36 13.57 -0.28
CA GLY A 184 8.37 12.62 -1.41
C GLY A 184 7.30 11.51 -1.35
N THR A 185 6.53 11.40 -0.26
CA THR A 185 5.41 10.43 -0.13
C THR A 185 4.09 10.90 -0.75
N GLY A 186 4.02 12.16 -1.17
CA GLY A 186 2.81 12.80 -1.70
C GLY A 186 1.81 13.27 -0.64
N LEU A 187 2.08 13.09 0.65
CA LEU A 187 1.22 13.55 1.77
C LEU A 187 1.91 14.49 2.77
N ALA A 188 3.20 14.79 2.57
CA ALA A 188 3.98 15.61 3.50
C ALA A 188 3.41 17.02 3.72
N GLU A 189 2.91 17.66 2.65
CA GLU A 189 2.37 19.02 2.72
C GLU A 189 0.86 19.05 2.91
N GLY A 190 0.29 20.27 2.97
CA GLY A 190 -1.15 20.49 3.19
C GLY A 190 -2.03 19.94 2.08
N ARG A 191 -1.65 20.11 0.80
CA ARG A 191 -2.35 19.47 -0.33
C ARG A 191 -1.58 18.22 -0.73
N SER A 192 -2.24 17.10 -1.01
CA SER A 192 -1.57 15.90 -1.48
C SER A 192 -1.21 15.99 -2.97
N ASP A 193 -0.35 15.10 -3.42
CA ASP A 193 -0.21 14.78 -4.84
C ASP A 193 -1.54 14.26 -5.40
N ILE A 194 -1.72 14.37 -6.72
CA ILE A 194 -2.86 13.81 -7.43
C ILE A 194 -2.53 12.35 -7.77
N VAL A 195 -3.40 11.43 -7.38
CA VAL A 195 -3.25 10.01 -7.68
C VAL A 195 -4.36 9.52 -8.56
N GLY A 196 -4.07 8.52 -9.39
CA GLY A 196 -5.10 7.87 -10.17
C GLY A 196 -4.72 6.47 -10.62
N ARG A 197 -5.76 5.74 -10.99
CA ARG A 197 -5.66 4.37 -11.49
C ARG A 197 -6.71 4.14 -12.57
N THR A 198 -6.27 3.56 -13.67
CA THR A 198 -7.14 3.07 -14.74
C THR A 198 -6.91 1.58 -14.90
N SER A 199 -7.99 0.81 -14.90
CA SER A 199 -7.97 -0.59 -15.30
C SER A 199 -8.85 -0.79 -16.52
N LEU A 200 -8.37 -1.60 -17.45
CA LEU A 200 -9.05 -1.95 -18.68
C LEU A 200 -8.95 -3.46 -18.86
N ARG A 201 -10.10 -4.10 -18.99
CA ARG A 201 -10.21 -5.52 -19.32
C ARG A 201 -10.90 -5.68 -20.66
N TYR A 202 -10.30 -6.47 -21.53
CA TYR A 202 -10.90 -6.89 -22.79
C TYR A 202 -11.08 -8.40 -22.78
N ARG A 203 -12.34 -8.84 -22.63
CA ARG A 203 -12.71 -10.24 -22.42
C ARG A 203 -11.83 -10.87 -21.32
N ASP A 204 -11.47 -12.14 -21.47
CA ASP A 204 -10.53 -12.83 -20.60
C ASP A 204 -9.10 -12.83 -21.16
N TRP A 205 -8.80 -11.96 -22.13
CA TRP A 205 -7.53 -11.94 -22.85
C TRP A 205 -6.60 -10.84 -22.37
N VAL A 206 -7.11 -9.62 -22.19
CA VAL A 206 -6.29 -8.46 -21.84
C VAL A 206 -6.72 -7.91 -20.49
N ASP A 207 -5.76 -7.69 -19.61
CA ASP A 207 -5.91 -6.92 -18.38
C ASP A 207 -4.79 -5.89 -18.33
N LEU A 208 -5.14 -4.61 -18.35
CA LEU A 208 -4.23 -3.48 -18.28
C LEU A 208 -4.56 -2.69 -17.02
N ILE A 209 -3.55 -2.41 -16.21
CA ILE A 209 -3.63 -1.52 -15.06
C ILE A 209 -2.57 -0.43 -15.24
N HIS A 210 -3.02 0.82 -15.25
CA HIS A 210 -2.16 2.00 -15.21
C HIS A 210 -2.39 2.73 -13.90
N ARG A 211 -1.31 3.05 -13.18
CA ARG A 211 -1.32 3.83 -11.94
C ARG A 211 -0.39 5.01 -12.09
N TYR A 212 -0.77 6.15 -11.54
CA TYR A 212 0.06 7.34 -11.59
C TYR A 212 -0.08 8.21 -10.34
N ARG A 213 0.98 8.96 -10.07
CA ARG A 213 1.00 10.06 -9.09
C ARG A 213 1.64 11.28 -9.74
N LEU A 214 0.95 12.41 -9.64
CA LEU A 214 1.40 13.70 -10.16
C LEU A 214 1.62 14.66 -9.00
N ASP A 215 2.71 15.40 -9.09
CA ASP A 215 3.02 16.48 -8.17
C ASP A 215 1.87 17.49 -8.10
N ARG A 216 1.57 17.96 -6.89
CA ARG A 216 0.43 18.85 -6.66
C ARG A 216 0.52 20.20 -7.38
N ASP A 217 1.73 20.71 -7.66
CA ASP A 217 1.94 22.07 -8.18
C ASP A 217 2.45 22.05 -9.61
N SER A 218 3.45 21.23 -9.91
CA SER A 218 4.09 21.15 -11.23
C SER A 218 3.42 20.14 -12.18
N LEU A 219 2.55 19.27 -11.66
CA LEU A 219 2.02 18.10 -12.36
C LEU A 219 3.11 17.14 -12.88
N ALA A 220 4.35 17.26 -12.37
CA ALA A 220 5.42 16.34 -12.70
C ALA A 220 5.03 14.92 -12.30
N VAL A 221 5.34 13.95 -13.16
CA VAL A 221 5.02 12.54 -12.90
C VAL A 221 5.97 12.00 -11.85
N ARG A 222 5.47 11.84 -10.62
CA ARG A 222 6.19 11.27 -9.47
C ARG A 222 6.14 9.74 -9.47
N ARG A 223 5.08 9.15 -10.00
CA ARG A 223 4.95 7.69 -10.16
C ARG A 223 4.19 7.36 -11.43
N ASN A 224 4.63 6.34 -12.14
CA ASN A 224 3.96 5.82 -13.32
C ASN A 224 4.18 4.31 -13.40
N GLU A 225 3.11 3.54 -13.26
CA GLU A 225 3.16 2.08 -13.34
C GLU A 225 2.17 1.57 -14.36
N ILE A 226 2.63 0.69 -15.24
CA ILE A 226 1.81 0.04 -16.26
C ILE A 226 2.00 -1.46 -16.10
N ASP A 227 0.96 -2.20 -15.76
CA ASP A 227 0.94 -3.66 -15.74
C ASP A 227 -0.04 -4.14 -16.80
N LEU A 228 0.47 -4.86 -17.82
CA LEU A 228 -0.30 -5.40 -18.93
C LEU A 228 -0.17 -6.93 -18.93
N ARG A 229 -1.28 -7.63 -18.80
CA ARG A 229 -1.39 -9.07 -19.00
C ARG A 229 -2.12 -9.35 -20.31
N VAL A 230 -1.56 -10.23 -21.12
CA VAL A 230 -2.12 -10.64 -22.42
C VAL A 230 -2.11 -12.17 -22.53
N GLY A 231 -3.27 -12.76 -22.79
CA GLY A 231 -3.44 -14.18 -23.04
C GLY A 231 -4.56 -14.80 -22.20
N THR A 232 -4.66 -16.12 -22.25
CA THR A 232 -5.73 -16.89 -21.60
C THR A 232 -5.35 -17.31 -20.17
N ALA A 233 -6.26 -18.01 -19.49
CA ALA A 233 -5.95 -18.65 -18.20
C ALA A 233 -4.79 -19.65 -18.27
N ARG A 234 -4.53 -20.26 -19.44
CA ARG A 234 -3.53 -21.32 -19.62
C ARG A 234 -2.18 -20.80 -20.11
N THR A 235 -2.23 -19.80 -20.99
CA THR A 235 -1.06 -19.22 -21.64
C THR A 235 -1.19 -17.71 -21.65
N PHE A 236 -0.27 -17.02 -20.99
CA PHE A 236 -0.27 -15.56 -20.88
C PHE A 236 1.14 -14.99 -20.74
N GLY A 237 1.30 -13.75 -21.16
CA GLY A 237 2.43 -12.90 -20.85
C GLY A 237 2.00 -11.73 -19.98
N THR A 238 2.91 -11.23 -19.16
CA THR A 238 2.75 -9.99 -18.39
C THR A 238 3.95 -9.08 -18.65
N ILE A 239 3.68 -7.82 -18.92
CA ILE A 239 4.65 -6.73 -19.06
C ILE A 239 4.31 -5.72 -17.97
N GLY A 240 5.25 -5.48 -17.06
CA GLY A 240 5.17 -4.46 -16.03
C GLY A 240 6.21 -3.39 -16.27
N TYR A 241 5.83 -2.12 -16.20
CA TYR A 241 6.74 -0.99 -16.16
C TYR A 241 6.46 -0.21 -14.87
N SER A 242 7.50 0.23 -14.18
CA SER A 242 7.39 1.14 -13.05
C SER A 242 8.43 2.22 -13.19
N LYS A 243 8.03 3.47 -13.06
CA LYS A 243 8.92 4.61 -12.91
C LYS A 243 8.52 5.38 -11.67
N LEU A 244 9.50 5.60 -10.82
CA LEU A 244 9.35 6.28 -9.55
C LEU A 244 10.34 7.44 -9.50
N ASN A 245 9.81 8.64 -9.28
CA ASN A 245 10.57 9.87 -9.06
C ASN A 245 10.10 10.48 -7.74
N ARG A 246 10.95 10.45 -6.72
CA ARG A 246 10.55 10.81 -5.34
C ARG A 246 11.01 12.20 -4.90
N ASP A 247 11.77 12.91 -5.73
CA ASP A 247 12.16 14.33 -5.52
C ASP A 247 12.56 14.65 -4.08
N VAL A 248 13.44 13.82 -3.55
CA VAL A 248 14.04 13.99 -2.23
C VAL A 248 15.51 14.34 -2.40
N LEU A 249 15.94 15.43 -1.77
CA LEU A 249 17.31 15.94 -1.79
C LEU A 249 18.29 15.10 -0.95
N ASN A 250 17.80 14.14 -0.18
CA ASN A 250 18.60 13.19 0.59
C ASN A 250 18.58 11.82 -0.12
N ASN A 251 19.76 11.20 -0.25
CA ASN A 251 20.10 9.92 -0.93
C ASN A 251 19.37 8.66 -0.39
N GLU A 252 18.13 8.77 0.08
CA GLU A 252 17.46 7.73 0.84
C GLU A 252 16.37 7.01 0.04
N LEU A 253 15.90 7.62 -1.06
CA LEU A 253 14.94 7.04 -2.00
C LEU A 253 15.38 7.42 -3.42
N GLU A 254 16.05 6.50 -4.10
CA GLU A 254 16.54 6.73 -5.46
C GLU A 254 15.40 6.69 -6.49
N ASP A 255 15.53 7.53 -7.51
CA ASP A 255 14.72 7.43 -8.72
C ASP A 255 14.98 6.08 -9.37
N ARG A 256 13.92 5.31 -9.65
CA ARG A 256 14.04 3.97 -10.22
C ARG A 256 13.07 3.78 -11.36
N ALA A 257 13.55 3.15 -12.43
CA ALA A 257 12.72 2.67 -13.51
C ALA A 257 12.98 1.18 -13.74
N GLU A 258 11.92 0.38 -13.81
CA GLU A 258 12.00 -1.07 -13.95
C GLU A 258 11.07 -1.57 -15.04
N LEU A 259 11.56 -2.54 -15.80
CA LEU A 259 10.77 -3.35 -16.71
C LEU A 259 10.72 -4.79 -16.19
N ARG A 260 9.51 -5.31 -15.97
CA ARG A 260 9.23 -6.69 -15.57
C ARG A 260 8.57 -7.42 -16.71
N LEU A 261 9.11 -8.57 -17.08
CA LEU A 261 8.55 -9.45 -18.10
C LEU A 261 8.31 -10.82 -17.49
N SER A 262 7.13 -11.38 -17.68
CA SER A 262 6.87 -12.76 -17.29
C SER A 262 5.96 -13.45 -18.30
N THR A 263 6.12 -14.75 -18.43
CA THR A 263 5.35 -15.57 -19.35
C THR A 263 5.06 -16.92 -18.70
N ARG A 264 3.87 -17.43 -18.98
CA ARG A 264 3.47 -18.80 -18.70
C ARG A 264 2.87 -19.37 -19.97
N VAL A 265 3.36 -20.52 -20.39
CA VAL A 265 2.86 -21.22 -21.58
C VAL A 265 2.52 -22.65 -21.21
N GLN A 266 1.28 -23.07 -21.46
CA GLN A 266 0.93 -24.48 -21.39
C GLN A 266 1.44 -25.18 -22.65
N VAL A 267 2.46 -26.04 -22.49
CA VAL A 267 3.10 -26.76 -23.61
C VAL A 267 2.48 -28.15 -23.82
N ALA A 268 1.85 -28.73 -22.80
CA ALA A 268 1.03 -29.94 -22.92
C ALA A 268 -0.07 -29.99 -21.85
N LYS A 269 -0.96 -30.98 -21.91
CA LYS A 269 -2.14 -31.09 -21.01
C LYS A 269 -1.80 -30.96 -19.52
N TYR A 270 -0.64 -31.46 -19.10
CA TYR A 270 -0.16 -31.45 -17.72
C TYR A 270 1.16 -30.69 -17.53
N TRP A 271 1.68 -30.05 -18.58
CA TRP A 271 2.99 -29.38 -18.56
C TRP A 271 2.86 -27.90 -18.89
N SER A 272 3.47 -27.06 -18.07
CA SER A 272 3.58 -25.62 -18.28
C SER A 272 5.01 -25.15 -18.09
N MET A 273 5.45 -24.24 -18.93
CA MET A 273 6.71 -23.52 -18.77
C MET A 273 6.43 -22.11 -18.26
N PHE A 274 7.37 -21.57 -17.50
CA PHE A 274 7.35 -20.20 -17.03
C PHE A 274 8.72 -19.55 -17.21
N ALA A 275 8.74 -18.25 -17.46
CA ALA A 275 9.94 -17.44 -17.46
C ALA A 275 9.62 -16.07 -16.90
N SER A 276 10.57 -15.46 -16.20
CA SER A 276 10.45 -14.11 -15.65
C SER A 276 11.79 -13.39 -15.71
N SER A 277 11.75 -12.08 -15.96
CA SER A 277 12.91 -11.20 -15.97
C SER A 277 12.52 -9.85 -15.39
N ILE A 278 13.44 -9.23 -14.64
CA ILE A 278 13.33 -7.86 -14.13
C ILE A 278 14.58 -7.13 -14.62
N ILE A 279 14.39 -6.01 -15.29
CA ILE A 279 15.43 -5.21 -15.90
C ILE A 279 15.34 -3.82 -15.30
N ASP A 280 16.43 -3.37 -14.69
CA ASP A 280 16.55 -1.97 -14.26
C ASP A 280 16.87 -1.10 -15.48
N VAL A 281 16.04 -0.09 -15.72
CA VAL A 281 16.11 0.85 -16.85
C VAL A 281 16.26 2.29 -16.35
N THR A 282 16.64 2.47 -15.09
CA THR A 282 17.06 3.77 -14.54
C THR A 282 18.23 4.29 -15.37
N ARG A 283 18.28 5.61 -15.61
CA ARG A 283 19.22 6.36 -16.47
C ARG A 283 20.53 5.60 -16.80
N SER A 284 20.81 5.44 -18.09
CA SER A 284 21.89 4.61 -18.67
C SER A 284 23.33 5.11 -18.43
N ASP A 285 23.59 5.78 -17.31
CA ASP A 285 24.85 6.42 -16.98
C ASP A 285 25.42 5.86 -15.65
N ALA A 286 25.31 4.54 -15.45
CA ALA A 286 26.32 3.69 -14.79
C ALA A 286 25.86 2.22 -14.79
N PRO A 287 26.61 1.26 -15.36
CA PRO A 287 26.30 -0.15 -15.20
C PRO A 287 26.85 -0.63 -13.85
N THR A 288 26.07 -0.52 -12.78
CA THR A 288 26.25 -1.45 -11.65
C THR A 288 25.22 -2.55 -11.82
N ILE A 289 25.62 -3.60 -12.54
CA ILE A 289 24.96 -4.90 -12.46
C ILE A 289 25.32 -5.45 -11.07
N PRO A 290 24.42 -5.52 -10.08
CA PRO A 290 24.64 -6.41 -8.96
C PRO A 290 24.38 -7.80 -9.52
N ARG A 291 25.46 -8.55 -9.73
CA ARG A 291 25.40 -9.95 -10.14
C ARG A 291 24.77 -10.76 -9.02
N GLN A 292 23.44 -10.86 -9.01
CA GLN A 292 22.74 -11.81 -8.15
C GLN A 292 22.55 -13.10 -8.95
N ASP A 293 23.62 -13.90 -9.01
CA ASP A 293 23.54 -15.29 -9.47
C ASP A 293 22.72 -16.07 -8.43
N GLY A 294 21.41 -16.16 -8.68
CA GLY A 294 20.43 -16.75 -7.76
C GLY A 294 19.49 -17.73 -8.44
N PHE A 295 20.02 -18.62 -9.31
CA PHE A 295 19.27 -19.81 -9.71
C PHE A 295 19.27 -20.81 -8.54
N ALA A 296 18.30 -20.67 -7.64
CA ALA A 296 17.97 -21.71 -6.67
C ALA A 296 16.72 -22.47 -7.17
N PRO A 297 16.86 -23.64 -7.79
CA PRO A 297 15.70 -24.48 -8.09
C PRO A 297 15.04 -24.90 -6.77
N ILE A 298 13.75 -24.57 -6.63
CA ILE A 298 12.92 -25.05 -5.52
C ILE A 298 12.73 -26.56 -5.70
N ALA A 299 13.62 -27.36 -5.11
CA ALA A 299 13.42 -28.79 -4.96
C ALA A 299 12.40 -29.03 -3.83
N ARG A 300 11.16 -29.38 -4.18
CA ARG A 300 10.24 -29.99 -3.22
C ARG A 300 10.71 -31.42 -2.98
N ALA A 301 11.41 -31.66 -1.87
CA ALA A 301 11.66 -33.02 -1.40
C ALA A 301 10.35 -33.61 -0.86
N ALA A 302 9.80 -34.60 -1.58
CA ALA A 302 8.77 -35.47 -1.04
C ALA A 302 9.43 -36.37 0.02
N ALA A 303 9.00 -36.22 1.27
CA ALA A 303 9.43 -37.08 2.36
C ALA A 303 8.88 -38.51 2.16
N TYR A 304 9.75 -39.51 2.27
CA TYR A 304 9.38 -40.88 2.61
C TYR A 304 10.14 -41.29 3.88
N PRO A 305 9.47 -41.84 4.91
CA PRO A 305 10.15 -42.32 6.10
C PRO A 305 10.65 -43.75 5.86
N THR A 306 11.91 -44.04 6.20
CA THR A 306 12.35 -45.41 6.46
C THR A 306 12.88 -45.51 7.88
N LYS A 307 12.32 -46.48 8.61
CA LYS A 307 12.64 -46.87 9.98
C LYS A 307 13.93 -47.72 10.03
N THR A 308 14.45 -47.84 11.27
CA THR A 308 15.31 -48.91 11.84
C THR A 308 16.79 -48.94 11.39
N ASN A 309 17.82 -49.03 12.26
CA ASN A 309 17.98 -49.77 13.53
C ASN A 309 19.00 -49.13 14.51
N ALA A 310 18.84 -49.48 15.80
CA ALA A 310 19.80 -49.36 16.93
C ALA A 310 21.09 -50.21 16.66
N SER A 311 22.25 -50.13 17.35
CA SER A 311 22.71 -49.71 18.69
C SER A 311 24.29 -49.74 18.67
N PRO A 312 25.09 -49.84 19.77
CA PRO A 312 25.61 -48.78 20.66
C PRO A 312 27.16 -48.72 20.85
N SER A 313 27.62 -47.78 21.70
CA SER A 313 28.92 -47.70 22.42
C SER A 313 30.16 -47.25 21.59
N ARG A 314 31.05 -46.38 22.07
CA ARG A 314 31.88 -46.47 23.29
C ARG A 314 32.43 -45.11 23.74
N SER A 315 32.68 -45.05 25.04
CA SER A 315 33.43 -44.08 25.83
C SER A 315 34.90 -43.92 25.42
N ALA A 316 35.41 -42.69 25.52
CA ALA A 316 36.51 -42.30 26.41
C ALA A 316 36.33 -40.82 26.76
#